data_AF-A0AAD9SCG9-F1
#
_entry.id   AF-A0AAD9SCG9-F1
#
_cell.length_a   1.000
_cell.length_b   1.000
_cell.length_c   1.000
_cell.angle_alpha   90.00
_cell.angle_beta   90.00
_cell.angle_gamma   90.00
#
_symmetry.space_group_name_H-M   'P 1'
#
loop_
_entity.id
_entity.type
_entity.pdbx_description
1 polymer ?
#
loop_
_entity_poly.entity_id
_entity_poly.type
_entity_poly.pdbx_seq_one_letter_code
_entity_poly.pdbx_strand_id
1 'polypeptide(L)'
;MVAKSSKPAILLVQGSFQLPEAYSKLASALRSRGNIMLAMHSYGGLIGSDVIPEGLSLKSRRQSGLAGGMIRPFHVAGFVLDQGQSVLSIFGKSPNNDVMAEDYYTVPSQYREMFAAITGAEVTRIQSGHSPQLSQVEELADLMEAAAK
;
A
#
# COMPACT_ATOMS: atom_id res chain seq x y z
N MET A 1 18.71 16.52 18.70
CA MET A 1 17.32 16.16 18.31
C MET A 1 17.20 16.39 16.81
N VAL A 2 16.68 15.44 16.04
CA VAL A 2 16.44 15.63 14.60
C VAL A 2 15.26 16.59 14.45
N ALA A 3 15.41 17.67 13.67
CA ALA A 3 14.34 18.61 13.40
C ALA A 3 13.11 17.87 12.81
N LYS A 4 11.91 18.20 13.29
CA LYS A 4 10.67 17.63 12.75
C LYS A 4 10.49 18.11 11.30
N SER A 5 10.62 17.20 10.34
CA SER A 5 10.31 17.46 8.94
C SER A 5 8.83 17.81 8.78
N SER A 6 8.53 18.86 8.00
CA SER A 6 7.17 19.19 7.60
C SER A 6 6.64 18.24 6.52
N LYS A 7 7.52 17.66 5.70
CA LYS A 7 7.17 16.64 4.71
C LYS A 7 6.93 15.28 5.39
N PRO A 8 5.83 14.59 5.06
CA PRO A 8 5.59 13.22 5.54
C PRO A 8 6.68 12.26 5.06
N ALA A 9 7.01 11.28 5.89
CA ALA A 9 7.85 10.17 5.47
C ALA A 9 7.02 9.16 4.66
N ILE A 10 7.55 8.67 3.56
CA ILE A 10 6.93 7.62 2.76
C ILE A 10 7.62 6.30 3.11
N LEU A 11 6.84 5.32 3.57
CA LEU A 11 7.32 3.97 3.83
C LEU A 11 6.77 3.03 2.74
N LEU A 12 7.68 2.46 1.95
CA LEU A 12 7.35 1.44 0.97
C LEU A 12 7.18 0.08 1.67
N VAL A 13 6.00 -0.52 1.51
CA VAL A 13 5.68 -1.88 1.95
C VAL A 13 5.58 -2.73 0.69
N GLN A 14 6.69 -3.38 0.35
CA GLN A 14 6.75 -4.21 -0.85
C GLN A 14 6.05 -5.54 -0.63
N GLY A 15 5.53 -6.13 -1.71
CA GLY A 15 4.92 -7.46 -1.72
C GLY A 15 5.90 -8.61 -1.54
N SER A 16 6.62 -8.62 -0.42
CA SER A 16 7.40 -9.75 0.07
C SER A 16 6.54 -10.61 1.01
N PHE A 17 6.89 -11.88 1.21
CA PHE A 17 6.25 -12.77 2.19
C PHE A 17 6.68 -12.47 3.64
N GLN A 18 6.80 -11.19 3.98
CA GLN A 18 7.14 -10.73 5.33
C GLN A 18 5.88 -10.59 6.17
N LEU A 19 6.01 -10.85 7.47
CA LEU A 19 4.92 -10.63 8.43
C LEU A 19 4.75 -9.12 8.72
N PRO A 20 3.55 -8.66 9.13
CA PRO A 20 3.28 -7.26 9.50
C PRO A 20 4.29 -6.68 10.50
N GLU A 21 4.82 -7.51 11.39
CA GLU A 21 5.80 -7.11 12.41
C GLU A 21 7.06 -6.47 11.80
N ALA A 22 7.44 -6.89 10.59
CA ALA A 22 8.60 -6.36 9.87
C ALA A 22 8.50 -4.84 9.63
N TYR A 23 7.28 -4.34 9.43
CA TYR A 23 7.01 -2.93 9.13
C TYR A 23 6.46 -2.16 10.34
N SER A 24 5.77 -2.83 11.26
CA SER A 24 5.09 -2.21 12.41
C SER A 24 6.00 -1.31 13.28
N LYS A 25 7.20 -1.79 13.62
CA LYS A 25 8.18 -1.04 14.43
C LYS A 25 8.71 0.18 13.69
N LEU A 26 9.02 0.02 12.40
CA LEU A 26 9.51 1.09 11.56
C LEU A 26 8.43 2.17 11.34
N ALA A 27 7.21 1.77 11.00
CA ALA A 27 6.07 2.66 10.88
C ALA A 27 5.82 3.44 12.18
N SER A 28 5.91 2.75 13.33
CA SER A 28 5.79 3.38 14.65
C SER A 28 6.92 4.36 14.97
N ALA A 29 8.16 4.07 14.55
CA ALA A 29 9.29 4.98 14.73
C ALA A 29 9.22 6.20 13.80
N LEU A 30 8.78 6.02 12.56
CA LEU A 30 8.61 7.12 11.61
C LEU A 30 7.47 8.05 12.03
N ARG A 31 6.33 7.50 12.47
CA ARG A 31 5.18 8.33 12.92
C ARG A 31 5.50 9.17 14.17
N SER A 32 6.36 8.68 15.07
CA SER A 32 6.72 9.46 16.27
C SER A 32 7.54 10.70 15.90
N ARG A 33 8.14 10.70 14.70
CA ARG A 33 8.92 11.79 14.12
C ARG A 33 8.10 12.70 13.21
N GLY A 34 6.87 12.32 12.82
CA GLY A 34 6.04 13.13 11.95
C GLY A 34 4.88 12.38 11.32
N ASN A 35 4.38 12.92 10.21
CA ASN A 35 3.35 12.24 9.42
C ASN A 35 3.98 11.18 8.53
N ILE A 36 3.25 10.11 8.25
CA ILE A 36 3.70 9.04 7.36
C ILE A 36 2.65 8.69 6.31
N MET A 37 3.07 8.24 5.14
CA MET A 37 2.24 7.56 4.14
C MET A 37 2.78 6.16 3.92
N LEU A 38 1.92 5.14 3.94
CA LEU A 38 2.29 3.77 3.59
C LEU A 38 1.98 3.54 2.12
N ALA A 39 3.01 3.28 1.32
CA ALA A 39 2.88 2.92 -0.08
C ALA A 39 3.06 1.41 -0.24
N MET A 40 1.98 0.72 -0.57
CA MET A 40 1.85 -0.73 -0.51
C MET A 40 1.81 -1.33 -1.90
N HIS A 41 2.79 -2.15 -2.26
CA HIS A 41 2.88 -2.77 -3.59
C HIS A 41 2.44 -4.23 -3.58
N SER A 42 1.60 -4.63 -4.54
CA SER A 42 1.21 -6.04 -4.73
C SER A 42 0.67 -6.66 -3.42
N TYR A 43 1.23 -7.80 -2.99
CA TYR A 43 0.94 -8.46 -1.72
C TYR A 43 1.13 -7.56 -0.49
N GLY A 44 1.97 -6.53 -0.59
CA GLY A 44 2.17 -5.52 0.44
C GLY A 44 0.90 -4.73 0.75
N GLY A 45 -0.12 -4.75 -0.13
CA GLY A 45 -1.46 -4.25 0.18
C GLY A 45 -2.14 -5.00 1.33
N LEU A 46 -2.00 -6.33 1.38
CA LEU A 46 -2.55 -7.14 2.47
C LEU A 46 -1.78 -6.89 3.77
N ILE A 47 -0.46 -7.06 3.71
CA ILE A 47 0.40 -6.88 4.88
C ILE A 47 0.33 -5.46 5.40
N GLY A 48 0.40 -4.47 4.52
CA GLY A 48 0.34 -3.06 4.88
C GLY A 48 -1.00 -2.66 5.49
N SER A 49 -2.10 -3.27 5.07
CA SER A 49 -3.41 -3.06 5.70
C SER A 49 -3.43 -3.57 7.14
N ASP A 50 -2.81 -4.73 7.40
CA ASP A 50 -2.67 -5.28 8.77
C ASP A 50 -1.64 -4.52 9.63
N VAL A 51 -0.67 -3.85 8.99
CA VAL A 51 0.31 -2.96 9.64
C VAL A 51 -0.35 -1.68 10.17
N ILE A 52 -1.58 -1.37 9.79
CA ILE A 52 -2.32 -0.18 10.24
C ILE A 52 -3.34 -0.58 11.33
N PRO A 53 -2.94 -0.73 12.60
CA PRO A 53 -3.90 -0.87 13.67
C PRO A 53 -4.71 0.41 13.86
N GLU A 54 -5.91 0.24 14.43
CA GLU A 54 -6.72 1.34 14.92
C GLU A 54 -5.88 2.23 15.87
N GLY A 55 -5.83 3.53 15.59
CA GLY A 55 -5.05 4.51 16.37
C GLY A 55 -3.75 5.02 15.71
N LEU A 56 -3.40 4.55 14.51
CA LEU A 56 -2.29 5.12 13.74
C LEU A 56 -2.66 6.31 12.86
N SER A 57 -3.94 6.46 12.50
CA SER A 57 -4.38 7.54 11.61
C SER A 57 -4.11 8.91 12.23
N LEU A 58 -3.76 9.88 11.39
CA LEU A 58 -3.54 11.26 11.81
C LEU A 58 -4.78 11.83 12.53
N LYS A 59 -5.98 11.47 12.06
CA LYS A 59 -7.25 11.87 12.67
C LYS A 59 -7.39 11.34 14.10
N SER A 60 -7.26 10.02 14.29
CA SER A 60 -7.40 9.39 15.61
C SER A 60 -6.36 9.93 16.59
N ARG A 61 -5.11 10.09 16.15
CA ARG A 61 -4.04 10.62 17.00
C ARG A 61 -4.25 12.07 17.42
N ARG A 62 -4.71 12.92 16.51
CA ARG A 62 -5.08 14.31 16.83
C ARG A 62 -6.19 14.37 17.86
N GLN A 63 -7.19 13.50 17.76
CA GLN A 63 -8.27 13.38 18.75
C GLN A 63 -7.74 12.96 20.13
N SER A 64 -6.68 12.16 20.18
CA SER A 64 -5.99 11.76 21.41
C SER A 64 -4.87 12.73 21.87
N GLY A 65 -4.73 13.91 21.25
CA GLY A 65 -3.68 14.87 21.59
C GLY A 65 -2.25 14.42 21.23
N LEU A 66 -2.11 13.40 20.39
CA LEU A 66 -0.83 12.84 19.98
C LEU A 66 -0.35 13.45 18.65
N ALA A 67 0.95 13.75 18.58
CA ALA A 67 1.57 14.26 17.36
C ALA A 67 1.81 13.14 16.31
N GLY A 68 1.86 13.56 15.05
CA GLY A 68 2.11 12.68 13.90
C GLY A 68 0.97 11.70 13.64
N GLY A 69 1.13 10.90 12.58
CA GLY A 69 0.16 9.87 12.22
C GLY A 69 0.18 9.55 10.74
N MET A 70 -0.47 8.46 10.39
CA MET A 70 -0.66 8.07 9.01
C MET A 70 -1.64 9.03 8.34
N ILE A 71 -1.20 9.72 7.29
CA ILE A 71 -2.04 10.64 6.53
C ILE A 71 -3.01 9.90 5.63
N ARG A 72 -2.53 8.84 4.95
CA ARG A 72 -3.33 7.94 4.13
C ARG A 72 -2.55 6.66 3.76
N PRO A 73 -3.24 5.56 3.41
CA PRO A 73 -2.66 4.47 2.63
C PRO A 73 -2.55 4.85 1.14
N PHE A 74 -1.58 4.27 0.44
CA PHE A 74 -1.38 4.40 -1.00
C PHE A 74 -1.10 3.01 -1.61
N HIS A 75 -1.95 2.51 -2.50
CA HIS A 75 -1.80 1.18 -3.08
C HIS A 75 -1.19 1.27 -4.49
N VAL A 76 -0.15 0.48 -4.74
CA VAL A 76 0.54 0.37 -6.04
C VAL A 76 0.34 -1.05 -6.56
N ALA A 77 -0.58 -1.24 -7.52
CA ALA A 77 -0.96 -2.59 -7.97
C ALA A 77 -1.24 -3.57 -6.80
N GLY A 78 -1.73 -3.03 -5.68
CA GLY A 78 -1.85 -3.74 -4.41
C GLY A 78 -3.15 -4.53 -4.28
N PHE A 79 -3.11 -5.58 -3.47
CA PHE A 79 -4.32 -6.33 -3.11
C PHE A 79 -5.07 -5.64 -1.98
N VAL A 80 -6.40 -5.62 -2.09
CA VAL A 80 -7.32 -5.25 -1.00
C VAL A 80 -8.38 -6.33 -0.92
N LEU A 81 -8.63 -6.87 0.27
CA LEU A 81 -9.62 -7.93 0.48
C LEU A 81 -10.63 -7.49 1.54
N ASP A 82 -11.89 -7.88 1.38
CA ASP A 82 -12.88 -7.79 2.45
C ASP A 82 -12.60 -8.83 3.54
N GLN A 83 -13.13 -8.58 4.73
CA GLN A 83 -13.03 -9.52 5.84
C GLN A 83 -13.58 -10.90 5.44
N GLY A 84 -12.78 -11.94 5.66
CA GLY A 84 -13.13 -13.32 5.33
C GLY A 84 -12.75 -13.76 3.91
N GLN A 85 -12.26 -12.86 3.06
CA GLN A 85 -11.73 -13.21 1.73
C GLN A 85 -10.26 -13.64 1.81
N SER A 86 -9.87 -14.51 0.88
CA SER A 86 -8.48 -14.91 0.63
C SER A 86 -8.08 -14.57 -0.81
N VAL A 87 -6.78 -14.49 -1.09
CA VAL A 87 -6.26 -14.37 -2.47
C VAL A 87 -6.82 -15.49 -3.36
N LEU A 88 -6.88 -16.71 -2.82
CA LEU A 88 -7.41 -17.88 -3.54
C LEU A 88 -8.90 -17.73 -3.89
N SER A 89 -9.72 -17.17 -3.00
CA SER A 89 -11.16 -16.97 -3.28
C SER A 89 -11.43 -15.87 -4.30
N ILE A 90 -10.52 -14.89 -4.43
CA ILE A 90 -10.66 -13.78 -5.39
C ILE A 90 -10.14 -14.14 -6.77
N PHE A 91 -8.98 -14.79 -6.84
CA PHE A 91 -8.32 -15.10 -8.12
C PHE A 91 -8.59 -16.52 -8.61
N GLY A 92 -9.19 -17.38 -7.78
CA GLY A 92 -9.39 -18.79 -8.08
C GLY A 92 -8.08 -19.59 -8.08
N LYS A 93 -8.18 -20.88 -8.45
CA LYS A 93 -7.00 -21.69 -8.77
C LYS A 93 -6.61 -21.41 -10.21
N SER A 94 -5.32 -21.23 -10.49
CA SER A 94 -4.82 -21.31 -11.86
C SER A 94 -5.21 -22.69 -12.42
N PRO A 95 -5.92 -22.78 -13.56
CA PRO A 95 -6.25 -24.06 -14.17
C PRO A 95 -5.00 -24.82 -14.64
N ASN A 96 -3.88 -24.10 -14.80
CA ASN A 96 -2.58 -24.66 -15.07
C ASN A 96 -1.76 -24.65 -13.78
N ASN A 97 -1.55 -25.82 -13.17
CA ASN A 97 -0.47 -26.02 -12.19
C ASN A 97 0.93 -25.87 -12.82
N ASP A 98 1.00 -25.55 -14.11
CA ASP A 98 2.23 -25.26 -14.84
C ASP A 98 2.59 -23.78 -14.77
N VAL A 99 3.83 -23.53 -14.33
CA VAL A 99 4.54 -22.28 -14.56
C VAL A 99 4.83 -22.17 -16.06
N MET A 100 3.83 -21.77 -16.84
CA MET A 100 4.07 -21.35 -18.22
C MET A 100 4.09 -19.83 -18.24
N ALA A 101 5.32 -19.32 -18.29
CA ALA A 101 5.59 -17.97 -18.73
C ALA A 101 5.12 -17.85 -20.18
N GLU A 102 4.00 -17.19 -20.41
CA GLU A 102 3.79 -16.37 -21.61
C GLU A 102 2.56 -15.47 -21.39
N ASP A 103 2.87 -14.17 -21.33
CA ASP A 103 2.04 -12.99 -21.47
C ASP A 103 0.97 -12.68 -20.39
N TYR A 104 1.35 -11.71 -19.54
CA TYR A 104 0.61 -11.01 -18.47
C TYR A 104 0.70 -11.57 -17.04
N TYR A 105 1.83 -11.29 -16.37
CA TYR A 105 1.99 -11.32 -14.91
C TYR A 105 1.26 -10.17 -14.16
N THR A 106 0.21 -9.60 -14.75
CA THR A 106 -0.48 -8.43 -14.17
C THR A 106 -1.84 -8.81 -13.61
N VAL A 107 -2.17 -8.27 -12.44
CA VAL A 107 -3.54 -8.29 -11.93
C VAL A 107 -4.48 -7.64 -12.97
N PRO A 108 -5.44 -8.38 -13.55
CA PRO A 108 -6.36 -7.84 -14.55
C PRO A 108 -7.05 -6.56 -14.05
N SER A 109 -7.32 -5.60 -14.95
CA SER A 109 -7.90 -4.28 -14.61
C SER A 109 -9.19 -4.38 -13.79
N GLN A 110 -10.04 -5.37 -14.07
CA GLN A 110 -11.27 -5.65 -13.32
C GLN A 110 -11.04 -5.82 -11.82
N TYR A 111 -9.96 -6.50 -11.40
CA TYR A 111 -9.67 -6.70 -9.98
C TYR A 111 -9.13 -5.41 -9.33
N ARG A 112 -8.40 -4.59 -10.08
CA ARG A 112 -7.92 -3.28 -9.59
C ARG A 112 -9.08 -2.33 -9.32
N GLU A 113 -10.07 -2.31 -10.20
CA GLU A 113 -11.29 -1.51 -10.02
C GLU A 113 -12.14 -2.03 -8.86
N MET A 114 -12.25 -3.35 -8.72
CA MET A 114 -12.90 -3.99 -7.56
C MET A 114 -12.23 -3.58 -6.24
N PHE A 115 -10.89 -3.63 -6.15
CA PHE A 115 -10.16 -3.23 -4.94
C PHE A 115 -10.34 -1.74 -4.60
N ALA A 116 -10.38 -0.88 -5.62
CA ALA A 116 -10.68 0.52 -5.42
C ALA A 116 -12.12 0.75 -4.93
N ALA A 117 -13.09 0.01 -5.47
CA ALA A 117 -14.49 0.09 -5.06
C ALA A 117 -14.68 -0.31 -3.59
N ILE A 118 -13.97 -1.35 -3.11
CA ILE A 118 -13.98 -1.77 -1.70
C ILE A 118 -13.56 -0.62 -0.76
N THR A 119 -12.54 0.15 -1.16
CA THR A 119 -11.95 1.20 -0.31
C THR A 119 -12.55 2.58 -0.54
N GLY A 120 -13.33 2.78 -1.61
CA GLY A 120 -13.69 4.10 -2.11
C GLY A 120 -12.47 4.93 -2.53
N ALA A 121 -11.35 4.29 -2.87
CA ALA A 121 -10.11 4.98 -3.20
C ALA A 121 -10.18 5.67 -4.57
N GLU A 122 -9.47 6.80 -4.67
CA GLU A 122 -9.15 7.41 -5.95
C GLU A 122 -8.24 6.48 -6.76
N VAL A 123 -8.54 6.32 -8.06
CA VAL A 123 -7.81 5.42 -8.95
C VAL A 123 -7.08 6.23 -10.01
N THR A 124 -5.76 6.19 -9.96
CA THR A 124 -4.89 6.67 -11.04
C THR A 124 -4.35 5.49 -11.84
N ARG A 125 -4.45 5.56 -13.16
CA ARG A 125 -3.89 4.55 -14.06
C ARG A 125 -2.52 5.01 -14.57
N ILE A 126 -1.52 4.15 -14.40
CA ILE A 126 -0.19 4.29 -14.99
C ILE A 126 -0.07 3.25 -16.11
N GLN A 127 0.47 3.64 -17.26
CA GLN A 127 0.73 2.71 -18.35
C GLN A 127 1.99 1.87 -18.05
N SER A 128 1.84 0.83 -17.23
CA SER A 128 2.92 -0.05 -16.81
C SER A 128 2.48 -1.51 -16.69
N GLY A 129 3.46 -2.42 -16.59
CA GLY A 129 3.25 -3.76 -16.04
C GLY A 129 2.99 -3.73 -14.52
N HIS A 130 3.10 -4.88 -13.85
CA HIS A 130 2.78 -5.04 -12.41
C HIS A 130 3.72 -4.28 -11.46
N SER A 131 4.89 -3.86 -11.97
CA SER A 131 5.93 -3.17 -11.19
C SER A 131 6.27 -1.81 -11.82
N PRO A 132 5.41 -0.78 -11.68
CA PRO A 132 5.70 0.57 -12.17
C PRO A 132 7.00 1.14 -11.58
N GLN A 133 7.42 0.72 -10.39
CA GLN A 133 8.70 1.10 -9.79
C GLN A 133 9.94 0.64 -10.57
N LEU A 134 9.80 -0.17 -11.61
CA LEU A 134 10.89 -0.57 -12.50
C LEU A 134 10.85 0.12 -13.87
N SER A 135 9.68 0.61 -14.30
CA SER A 135 9.46 1.10 -15.67
C SER A 135 8.94 2.52 -15.77
N GLN A 136 8.21 2.99 -14.75
CA GLN A 136 7.59 4.32 -14.66
C GLN A 136 7.97 4.98 -13.34
N VAL A 137 9.27 5.04 -13.06
CA VAL A 137 9.84 5.45 -11.76
C VAL A 137 9.46 6.88 -11.40
N GLU A 138 9.67 7.83 -12.32
CA GLU A 138 9.39 9.26 -12.09
C GLU A 138 7.89 9.54 -11.95
N GLU A 139 7.07 8.99 -12.85
CA GLU A 139 5.61 9.14 -12.78
C GLU A 139 5.05 8.58 -11.47
N LEU A 140 5.54 7.41 -11.03
CA LEU A 140 5.15 6.83 -9.74
C LEU A 140 5.60 7.72 -8.57
N ALA A 141 6.82 8.26 -8.61
CA ALA A 141 7.33 9.14 -7.57
C ALA A 141 6.49 10.42 -7.45
N ASP A 142 6.15 11.05 -8.58
CA ASP A 142 5.30 12.24 -8.63
C ASP A 142 3.92 11.99 -8.02
N LEU A 143 3.30 10.85 -8.35
CA LEU A 143 2.01 10.46 -7.78
C LEU A 143 2.09 10.20 -6.28
N MET A 144 3.17 9.57 -5.82
CA MET A 144 3.41 9.33 -4.40
C MET A 144 3.63 10.64 -3.64
N GLU A 145 4.40 11.58 -4.19
CA GLU A 145 4.60 12.90 -3.58
C GLU A 145 3.32 13.72 -3.58
N ALA A 146 2.53 13.67 -4.65
CA ALA A 146 1.23 14.35 -4.73
C ALA A 146 0.25 13.81 -3.69
N ALA A 147 0.19 12.48 -3.52
CA ALA A 147 -0.66 11.83 -2.53
C ALA A 147 -0.22 12.09 -1.08
N ALA A 148 1.06 12.37 -0.85
CA ALA A 148 1.63 12.64 0.46
C ALA A 148 1.40 14.09 0.96
N LYS A 149 0.79 14.96 0.16
CA LYS A 149 0.42 16.33 0.57
C LYS A 149 -0.88 16.33 1.38
#